data_AF-A8MER0-F1
#
_entry.id   AF-A8MER0-F1
#
_cell.length_a   1.000
_cell.length_b   1.000
_cell.length_c   1.000
_cell.angle_alpha   90.00
_cell.angle_beta   90.00
_cell.angle_gamma   90.00
#
_symmetry.space_group_name_H-M   'P 1'
#
loop_
_entity.id
_entity.type
_entity.pdbx_description
1 polymer ?
#
loop_
_entity_poly.entity_id
_entity_poly.type
_entity_poly.pdbx_seq_one_letter_code
_entity_poly.pdbx_strand_id
1 'polypeptide(L)'
;MRRLYIFFLMLVISITSVSCSSEKPLEKEPEENENKASQYTARYTPIKPNTENEPAKNGGLNAKTNSGPISVLPWEDDIDFQESLVKNNTPILMGAFRTILLDPLPGEEYNVHLAARTLSGTVIQPGETFSQNQRIGPYTKARGYQEGPTYIGGKVTTTEGGGVCKIASTLYNVAILSDLQIVERHNHGMPVPYVPYGQDATVAYGAKDIRFKNNTDSPILIWSVGIDNTLYIGFYGSKKSPKVEWHHETLYITEAPKIYNTNPELPQGTEKMVVEGMDGGAVESWVTILREDGTQEKKQLGKSIYKPMPYVYEKN
;
A
#
# COMPACT_ATOMS: atom_id res chain seq x y z
N MET A 1 -52.67 27.45 -39.00
CA MET A 1 -53.34 28.47 -38.16
C MET A 1 -52.28 29.21 -37.35
N ARG A 2 -52.25 30.55 -37.51
CA ARG A 2 -51.62 31.68 -36.76
C ARG A 2 -50.37 31.41 -35.88
N ARG A 3 -49.17 31.93 -36.25
CA ARG A 3 -48.57 33.29 -36.03
C ARG A 3 -48.08 33.51 -34.58
N LEU A 4 -46.77 33.53 -34.30
CA LEU A 4 -45.81 34.67 -34.35
C LEU A 4 -46.04 35.71 -33.23
N TYR A 5 -45.05 35.99 -32.37
CA TYR A 5 -44.56 37.35 -32.06
C TYR A 5 -43.24 37.34 -31.24
N ILE A 6 -42.29 38.10 -31.77
CA ILE A 6 -41.01 38.56 -31.21
C ILE A 6 -41.28 39.80 -30.34
N PHE A 7 -40.57 40.01 -29.23
CA PHE A 7 -40.20 41.37 -28.79
C PHE A 7 -38.87 41.41 -28.04
N PHE A 8 -38.04 42.34 -28.54
CA PHE A 8 -36.74 42.83 -28.08
C PHE A 8 -36.98 43.89 -26.98
N LEU A 9 -36.12 43.98 -25.94
CA LEU A 9 -35.79 45.28 -25.36
C LEU A 9 -34.41 45.27 -24.68
N MET A 10 -33.70 46.35 -24.95
CA MET A 10 -32.29 46.63 -24.73
C MET A 10 -32.17 47.82 -23.76
N LEU A 11 -31.01 47.95 -23.09
CA LEU A 11 -30.46 49.16 -22.43
C LEU A 11 -31.14 49.56 -21.09
N VAL A 12 -30.44 50.02 -20.05
CA VAL A 12 -29.53 51.18 -20.00
C VAL A 12 -28.49 51.04 -18.87
N ILE A 13 -27.26 51.42 -19.19
CA ILE A 13 -26.12 51.66 -18.29
C ILE A 13 -26.34 53.01 -17.56
N SER A 14 -26.09 53.07 -16.26
CA SER A 14 -25.85 54.35 -15.57
C SER A 14 -24.64 54.21 -14.67
N ILE A 15 -23.61 54.98 -15.05
CA ILE A 15 -22.38 55.22 -14.31
C ILE A 15 -22.62 56.46 -13.45
N THR A 16 -22.39 56.35 -12.14
CA THR A 16 -22.04 57.50 -11.31
C THR A 16 -20.87 57.12 -10.42
N SER A 17 -19.82 57.92 -10.53
CA SER A 17 -18.54 57.84 -9.85
C SER A 17 -18.56 58.60 -8.51
N VAL A 18 -17.40 58.57 -7.83
CA VAL A 18 -16.98 59.22 -6.57
C VAL A 18 -17.16 58.35 -5.33
N SER A 19 -16.24 58.22 -4.37
CA SER A 19 -14.77 58.22 -4.27
C SER A 19 -14.46 57.90 -2.80
N CYS A 20 -13.35 57.18 -2.57
CA CYS A 20 -12.48 57.23 -1.38
C CYS A 20 -12.87 56.59 -0.03
N SER A 21 -11.82 55.96 0.54
CA SER A 21 -11.50 55.79 1.97
C SER A 21 -12.07 54.60 2.74
N SER A 22 -11.31 53.50 2.81
CA SER A 22 -10.40 53.23 3.92
C SER A 22 -9.91 51.78 3.87
N GLU A 23 -8.60 51.61 3.68
CA GLU A 23 -7.87 50.34 3.82
C GLU A 23 -7.93 49.89 5.29
N LYS A 24 -8.31 48.63 5.53
CA LYS A 24 -8.08 47.96 6.81
C LYS A 24 -6.73 47.22 6.75
N PRO A 25 -5.85 47.34 7.76
CA PRO A 25 -4.52 46.74 7.71
C PRO A 25 -4.57 45.23 7.84
N LEU A 26 -3.66 44.56 7.13
CA LEU A 26 -3.26 43.17 7.35
C LEU A 26 -2.73 43.01 8.78
N GLU A 27 -3.42 42.22 9.59
CA GLU A 27 -2.93 41.75 10.87
C GLU A 27 -1.77 40.78 10.62
N LYS A 28 -0.61 41.10 11.19
CA LYS A 28 0.57 40.24 11.21
C LYS A 28 0.30 39.04 12.13
N GLU A 29 0.42 37.83 11.58
CA GLU A 29 0.62 36.63 12.41
C GLU A 29 1.97 36.75 13.17
N PRO A 30 2.05 36.29 14.42
CA PRO A 30 3.28 36.38 15.20
C PRO A 30 4.29 35.32 14.74
N GLU A 31 5.54 35.76 14.57
CA GLU A 31 6.71 34.89 14.48
C GLU A 31 6.88 34.09 15.77
N GLU A 32 6.66 32.76 15.72
CA GLU A 32 7.05 31.85 16.80
C GLU A 32 8.21 30.95 16.34
N ASN A 33 9.39 31.49 16.65
CA ASN A 33 10.69 30.91 16.94
C ASN A 33 10.93 29.38 16.76
N GLU A 34 12.02 29.10 16.05
CA GLU A 34 12.72 27.83 15.92
C GLU A 34 13.10 27.21 17.28
N ASN A 35 12.62 25.98 17.56
CA ASN A 35 13.36 24.85 18.19
C ASN A 35 12.39 23.85 18.84
N LYS A 36 11.92 22.86 18.07
CA LYS A 36 11.43 21.57 18.62
C LYS A 36 11.79 20.39 17.71
N ALA A 37 13.05 20.30 17.29
CA ALA A 37 13.63 19.11 16.68
C ALA A 37 14.58 18.42 17.67
N SER A 38 14.06 17.99 18.83
CA SER A 38 14.87 17.32 19.86
C SER A 38 13.95 16.67 20.89
N GLN A 39 13.11 15.70 20.51
CA GLN A 39 12.43 14.88 21.52
C GLN A 39 11.78 13.58 21.02
N TYR A 40 12.37 12.86 20.05
CA TYR A 40 11.95 11.47 19.77
C TYR A 40 13.16 10.60 19.42
N THR A 41 13.94 10.22 20.44
CA THR A 41 14.86 9.08 20.36
C THR A 41 14.17 7.84 20.91
N ALA A 42 13.31 7.23 20.09
CA ALA A 42 12.77 5.90 20.40
C ALA A 42 13.88 4.86 20.23
N ARG A 43 14.16 4.13 21.32
CA ARG A 43 15.20 3.10 21.39
C ARG A 43 14.81 1.91 20.52
N TYR A 44 15.52 1.74 19.41
CA TYR A 44 15.50 0.55 18.57
C TYR A 44 16.03 -0.66 19.35
N THR A 45 15.24 -1.73 19.43
CA THR A 45 15.72 -3.06 19.87
C THR A 45 15.56 -4.01 18.68
N PRO A 46 16.64 -4.60 18.14
CA PRO A 46 16.53 -5.47 16.98
C PRO A 46 15.82 -6.79 17.35
N ILE A 47 14.68 -7.05 16.71
CA ILE A 47 14.05 -8.37 16.69
C ILE A 47 14.84 -9.23 15.69
N LYS A 48 15.33 -10.39 16.14
CA LYS A 48 16.10 -11.32 15.30
C LYS A 48 15.24 -11.82 14.12
N PRO A 49 15.81 -11.92 12.90
CA PRO A 49 15.09 -12.42 11.73
C PRO A 49 14.70 -13.90 11.93
N ASN A 50 13.48 -14.25 11.53
CA ASN A 50 13.08 -15.65 11.35
C ASN A 50 13.85 -16.22 10.16
N THR A 51 14.77 -17.14 10.43
CA THR A 51 15.57 -17.85 9.43
C THR A 51 14.80 -19.06 8.91
N GLU A 52 13.72 -18.84 8.16
CA GLU A 52 13.06 -19.91 7.39
C GLU A 52 12.59 -19.37 6.05
N ASN A 53 13.56 -19.02 5.19
CA ASN A 53 13.42 -19.02 3.75
C ASN A 53 14.84 -19.16 3.18
N GLU A 54 15.24 -20.39 2.86
CA GLU A 54 16.49 -20.62 2.14
C GLU A 54 16.47 -19.85 0.80
N PRO A 55 17.58 -19.19 0.42
CA PRO A 55 17.65 -18.53 -0.86
C PRO A 55 17.61 -19.55 -2.00
N ALA A 56 16.69 -19.36 -2.94
CA ALA A 56 16.78 -20.00 -4.24
C ALA A 56 18.15 -19.68 -4.86
N LYS A 57 18.91 -20.71 -5.20
CA LYS A 57 20.32 -20.67 -5.65
C LYS A 57 20.57 -20.07 -7.04
N ASN A 58 19.78 -19.11 -7.50
CA ASN A 58 20.03 -18.39 -8.74
C ASN A 58 19.96 -16.88 -8.47
N GLY A 59 21.00 -16.12 -8.86
CA GLY A 59 21.16 -14.68 -8.63
C GLY A 59 20.13 -13.80 -9.36
N GLY A 60 18.85 -14.02 -9.08
CA GLY A 60 17.71 -13.26 -9.61
C GLY A 60 17.30 -12.10 -8.70
N LEU A 61 16.30 -11.34 -9.15
CA LEU A 61 15.69 -10.25 -8.39
C LEU A 61 15.07 -10.81 -7.10
N ASN A 62 15.77 -10.68 -5.98
CA ASN A 62 15.27 -11.05 -4.67
C ASN A 62 15.32 -9.84 -3.75
N ALA A 63 14.15 -9.27 -3.43
CA ALA A 63 14.06 -8.26 -2.40
C ALA A 63 14.25 -8.95 -1.05
N LYS A 64 15.33 -8.63 -0.32
CA LYS A 64 15.49 -9.04 1.08
C LYS A 64 14.52 -8.23 1.93
N THR A 65 13.30 -8.72 2.10
CA THR A 65 12.28 -8.06 2.91
C THR A 65 12.05 -8.83 4.20
N ASN A 66 11.75 -8.12 5.29
CA ASN A 66 11.33 -8.72 6.57
C ASN A 66 9.81 -9.01 6.63
N SER A 67 9.10 -8.69 5.55
CA SER A 67 7.69 -9.01 5.31
C SER A 67 7.54 -10.48 4.89
N GLY A 68 6.41 -11.09 5.19
CA GLY A 68 6.20 -12.49 4.87
C GLY A 68 4.99 -13.12 5.53
N PRO A 69 4.72 -14.41 5.22
CA PRO A 69 3.69 -15.18 5.89
C PRO A 69 4.01 -15.34 7.38
N ILE A 70 2.96 -15.36 8.21
CA ILE A 70 3.05 -15.58 9.66
C ILE A 70 1.89 -16.44 10.13
N SER A 71 2.08 -17.09 11.29
CA SER A 71 1.05 -17.92 11.93
C SER A 71 0.63 -17.41 13.31
N VAL A 72 1.42 -16.55 13.94
CA VAL A 72 1.13 -15.94 15.25
C VAL A 72 0.73 -14.49 15.04
N LEU A 73 -0.44 -14.10 15.55
CA LEU A 73 -1.05 -12.79 15.28
C LEU A 73 -1.27 -12.02 16.58
N PRO A 74 -1.18 -10.67 16.55
CA PRO A 74 -1.13 -9.85 17.77
C PRO A 74 -2.50 -9.62 18.45
N TRP A 75 -3.55 -10.31 18.00
CA TRP A 75 -4.94 -10.07 18.42
C TRP A 75 -5.63 -11.36 18.88
N GLU A 76 -4.89 -12.44 19.14
CA GLU A 76 -5.48 -13.72 19.56
C GLU A 76 -6.32 -13.58 20.84
N ASP A 77 -5.95 -12.66 21.74
CA ASP A 77 -6.70 -12.37 22.97
C ASP A 77 -7.69 -11.18 22.84
N ASP A 78 -7.86 -10.61 21.65
CA ASP A 78 -8.77 -9.50 21.40
C ASP A 78 -10.24 -9.97 21.45
N ILE A 79 -11.05 -9.34 22.30
CA ILE A 79 -12.44 -9.75 22.55
C ILE A 79 -13.31 -9.55 21.31
N ASP A 80 -13.18 -8.41 20.62
CA ASP A 80 -13.97 -8.10 19.43
C ASP A 80 -13.65 -9.07 18.29
N PHE A 81 -12.39 -9.48 18.19
CA PHE A 81 -11.94 -10.53 17.27
C PHE A 81 -12.61 -11.87 17.60
N GLN A 82 -12.54 -12.33 18.85
CA GLN A 82 -13.12 -13.61 19.27
C GLN A 82 -14.63 -13.65 19.06
N GLU A 83 -15.33 -12.58 19.42
CA GLU A 83 -16.77 -12.45 19.14
C GLU A 83 -17.07 -12.49 17.64
N SER A 84 -16.22 -11.86 16.82
CA SER A 84 -16.36 -11.87 15.36
C SER A 84 -16.15 -13.26 14.77
N LEU A 85 -15.22 -14.07 15.27
CA LEU A 85 -15.04 -15.47 14.82
C LEU A 85 -16.29 -16.31 15.08
N VAL A 86 -16.84 -16.20 16.30
CA VAL A 86 -18.04 -16.95 16.71
C VAL A 86 -19.25 -16.51 15.92
N LYS A 87 -19.48 -15.19 15.82
CA LYS A 87 -20.63 -14.61 15.11
C LYS A 87 -20.69 -15.02 13.65
N ASN A 88 -19.53 -15.13 12.98
CA ASN A 88 -19.45 -15.41 11.55
C ASN A 88 -19.15 -16.88 11.23
N ASN A 89 -18.96 -17.74 12.25
CA ASN A 89 -18.56 -19.13 12.10
C ASN A 89 -17.27 -19.29 11.26
N THR A 90 -16.26 -18.49 11.58
CA THR A 90 -14.96 -18.46 10.88
C THR A 90 -13.79 -18.77 11.83
N PRO A 91 -13.74 -19.92 12.53
CA PRO A 91 -12.77 -20.15 13.59
C PRO A 91 -11.34 -20.50 13.10
N ILE A 92 -11.15 -20.77 11.80
CA ILE A 92 -9.89 -21.30 11.26
C ILE A 92 -9.13 -20.21 10.52
N LEU A 93 -7.87 -19.97 10.92
CA LEU A 93 -6.94 -19.16 10.16
C LEU A 93 -6.64 -19.83 8.80
N MET A 94 -6.98 -19.14 7.72
CA MET A 94 -6.73 -19.57 6.34
C MET A 94 -5.31 -19.18 5.91
N GLY A 95 -4.92 -17.94 6.19
CA GLY A 95 -3.60 -17.41 5.89
C GLY A 95 -3.40 -16.05 6.53
N ALA A 96 -2.15 -15.68 6.76
CA ALA A 96 -1.80 -14.38 7.31
C ALA A 96 -0.45 -13.90 6.76
N PHE A 97 -0.30 -12.58 6.72
CA PHE A 97 0.91 -11.95 6.20
C PHE A 97 1.17 -10.68 6.99
N ARG A 98 2.46 -10.40 7.26
CA ARG A 98 2.90 -9.11 7.78
C ARG A 98 3.68 -8.35 6.73
N THR A 99 3.51 -7.03 6.72
CA THR A 99 4.28 -6.11 5.89
C THR A 99 4.99 -5.10 6.78
N ILE A 100 6.31 -5.03 6.66
CA ILE A 100 7.14 -4.09 7.41
C ILE A 100 7.16 -2.75 6.67
N LEU A 101 6.88 -1.68 7.40
CA LEU A 101 7.00 -0.30 6.98
C LEU A 101 8.46 0.12 7.22
N LEU A 102 9.32 -0.05 6.22
CA LEU A 102 10.72 0.40 6.31
C LEU A 102 10.75 1.93 6.26
N ASP A 103 11.27 2.55 7.32
CA ASP A 103 11.44 3.99 7.49
C ASP A 103 10.24 4.81 6.96
N PRO A 104 9.03 4.62 7.54
CA PRO A 104 7.83 5.23 7.00
C PRO A 104 7.95 6.75 7.00
N LEU A 105 7.67 7.36 5.86
CA LEU A 105 7.63 8.82 5.75
C LEU A 105 6.44 9.38 6.54
N PRO A 106 6.46 10.66 6.94
CA PRO A 106 5.38 11.27 7.70
C PRO A 106 4.00 11.00 7.08
N GLY A 107 3.04 10.58 7.92
CA GLY A 107 1.67 10.25 7.51
C GLY A 107 1.46 8.85 6.92
N GLU A 108 2.52 8.15 6.47
CA GLU A 108 2.40 6.80 5.92
C GLU A 108 1.90 5.79 6.96
N GLU A 109 2.59 5.71 8.10
CA GLU A 109 2.24 4.79 9.19
C GLU A 109 0.79 5.02 9.62
N TYR A 110 0.45 6.29 9.86
CA TYR A 110 -0.90 6.70 10.24
C TYR A 110 -1.95 6.24 9.21
N ASN A 111 -1.70 6.46 7.92
CA ASN A 111 -2.61 6.06 6.84
C ASN A 111 -2.79 4.54 6.75
N VAL A 112 -1.69 3.79 6.88
CA VAL A 112 -1.72 2.32 6.89
C VAL A 112 -2.49 1.82 8.09
N HIS A 113 -2.27 2.38 9.28
CA HIS A 113 -2.99 2.02 10.49
C HIS A 113 -4.48 2.36 10.39
N LEU A 114 -4.83 3.53 9.86
CA LEU A 114 -6.22 3.93 9.62
C LEU A 114 -6.91 2.97 8.64
N ALA A 115 -6.24 2.62 7.54
CA ALA A 115 -6.74 1.67 6.57
C ALA A 115 -6.90 0.26 7.18
N ALA A 116 -5.93 -0.20 7.97
CA ALA A 116 -5.99 -1.49 8.67
C ALA A 116 -7.15 -1.55 9.67
N ARG A 117 -7.36 -0.49 10.47
CA ARG A 117 -8.52 -0.40 11.36
C ARG A 117 -9.84 -0.41 10.59
N THR A 118 -9.90 0.30 9.47
CA THR A 118 -11.10 0.34 8.63
C THR A 118 -11.39 -1.01 7.98
N LEU A 119 -10.35 -1.77 7.63
CA LEU A 119 -10.44 -3.10 7.01
C LEU A 119 -10.85 -4.19 8.01
N SER A 120 -10.43 -4.09 9.28
CA SER A 120 -10.68 -5.12 10.29
C SER A 120 -12.17 -5.37 10.49
N GLY A 121 -12.53 -6.64 10.74
CA GLY A 121 -13.91 -7.08 10.90
C GLY A 121 -14.70 -7.24 9.59
N THR A 122 -14.06 -7.10 8.42
CA THR A 122 -14.75 -7.28 7.14
C THR A 122 -15.10 -8.74 6.91
N VAL A 123 -16.36 -9.02 6.59
CA VAL A 123 -16.83 -10.37 6.26
C VAL A 123 -17.18 -10.43 4.77
N ILE A 124 -16.65 -11.42 4.06
CA ILE A 124 -16.91 -11.66 2.64
C ILE A 124 -17.73 -12.94 2.52
N GLN A 125 -18.95 -12.83 1.99
CA GLN A 125 -19.85 -13.97 1.84
C GLN A 125 -19.42 -14.92 0.71
N PRO A 126 -19.83 -16.19 0.72
CA PRO A 126 -19.59 -17.11 -0.39
C PRO A 126 -20.01 -16.52 -1.74
N GLY A 127 -19.11 -16.55 -2.72
CA GLY A 127 -19.33 -16.00 -4.06
C GLY A 127 -19.13 -14.48 -4.19
N GLU A 128 -19.02 -13.75 -3.08
CA GLU A 128 -18.79 -12.30 -3.09
C GLU A 128 -17.36 -11.96 -3.51
N THR A 129 -17.18 -10.80 -4.15
CA THR A 129 -15.87 -10.26 -4.50
C THR A 129 -15.54 -9.09 -3.59
N PHE A 130 -14.46 -9.23 -2.82
CA PHE A 130 -13.90 -8.12 -2.07
C PHE A 130 -13.25 -7.10 -3.01
N SER A 131 -13.34 -5.82 -2.63
CA SER A 131 -12.65 -4.70 -3.28
C SER A 131 -12.06 -3.80 -2.21
N GLN A 132 -10.75 -3.56 -2.28
CA GLN A 132 -10.09 -2.65 -1.35
C GLN A 132 -10.64 -1.23 -1.52
N ASN A 133 -10.75 -0.75 -2.76
CA ASN A 133 -11.24 0.61 -3.01
C ASN A 133 -12.67 0.82 -2.50
N GLN A 134 -13.56 -0.17 -2.63
CA GLN A 134 -14.91 -0.08 -2.04
C GLN A 134 -14.87 -0.10 -0.52
N ARG A 135 -14.00 -0.92 0.08
CA ARG A 135 -14.01 -1.11 1.53
C ARG A 135 -13.35 0.02 2.32
N ILE A 136 -12.19 0.48 1.87
CA ILE A 136 -11.37 1.46 2.60
C ILE A 136 -11.18 2.78 1.84
N GLY A 137 -11.38 2.80 0.52
CA GLY A 137 -11.39 4.03 -0.26
C GLY A 137 -12.71 4.82 -0.14
N PRO A 138 -12.77 6.06 -0.64
CA PRO A 138 -11.67 6.83 -1.21
C PRO A 138 -10.65 7.30 -0.16
N TYR A 139 -9.40 7.48 -0.58
CA TYR A 139 -8.28 7.80 0.32
C TYR A 139 -8.12 9.31 0.54
N THR A 140 -9.11 9.95 1.16
CA THR A 140 -9.19 11.42 1.26
C THR A 140 -9.02 11.94 2.69
N LYS A 141 -8.62 13.20 2.82
CA LYS A 141 -8.59 13.92 4.12
C LYS A 141 -9.92 13.88 4.85
N ALA A 142 -11.04 13.98 4.14
CA ALA A 142 -12.38 13.88 4.72
C ALA A 142 -12.67 12.52 5.38
N ARG A 143 -11.98 11.46 4.94
CA ARG A 143 -12.03 10.12 5.55
C ARG A 143 -10.90 9.88 6.55
N GLY A 144 -10.21 10.95 6.93
CA GLY A 144 -9.15 10.95 7.94
C GLY A 144 -7.75 10.68 7.40
N TYR A 145 -7.58 10.42 6.10
CA TYR A 145 -6.25 10.18 5.53
C TYR A 145 -5.38 11.44 5.54
N GLN A 146 -4.09 11.27 5.80
CA GLN A 146 -3.09 12.32 5.74
C GLN A 146 -2.33 12.27 4.41
N GLU A 147 -1.56 13.31 4.13
CA GLU A 147 -0.56 13.24 3.08
C GLU A 147 0.51 12.22 3.48
N GLY A 148 0.86 11.35 2.54
CA GLY A 148 1.91 10.36 2.69
C GLY A 148 2.65 10.18 1.37
N PRO A 149 3.73 9.39 1.34
CA PRO A 149 4.54 9.25 0.16
C PRO A 149 3.83 8.51 -0.97
N THR A 150 4.18 8.88 -2.19
CA THR A 150 3.86 8.18 -3.43
C THR A 150 5.01 8.34 -4.41
N TYR A 151 5.13 7.38 -5.33
CA TYR A 151 6.16 7.37 -6.35
C TYR A 151 5.53 7.75 -7.69
N ILE A 152 5.84 8.94 -8.20
CA ILE A 152 5.37 9.43 -9.49
C ILE A 152 6.58 9.79 -10.35
N GLY A 153 6.69 9.17 -11.53
CA GLY A 153 7.73 9.51 -12.51
C GLY A 153 9.17 9.32 -12.01
N GLY A 154 9.42 8.35 -11.14
CA GLY A 154 10.75 8.10 -10.57
C GLY A 154 11.14 9.05 -9.43
N LYS A 155 10.20 9.86 -8.92
CA LYS A 155 10.40 10.73 -7.75
C LYS A 155 9.44 10.34 -6.62
N VAL A 156 9.92 10.47 -5.39
CA VAL A 156 9.07 10.47 -4.19
C VAL A 156 8.37 11.83 -4.12
N THR A 157 7.04 11.82 -4.07
CA THR A 157 6.18 12.99 -3.81
C THR A 157 5.14 12.61 -2.76
N THR A 158 4.30 13.54 -2.32
CA THR A 158 3.20 13.24 -1.41
C THR A 158 1.85 13.16 -2.13
N THR A 159 0.93 12.36 -1.59
CA THR A 159 -0.49 12.27 -1.98
C THR A 159 -1.34 11.98 -0.75
N GLU A 160 -2.62 12.36 -0.78
CA GLU A 160 -3.57 11.89 0.23
C GLU A 160 -3.64 10.36 0.22
N GLY A 161 -3.57 9.76 1.39
CA GLY A 161 -3.60 8.30 1.54
C GLY A 161 -2.33 7.58 1.08
N GLY A 162 -1.19 8.27 0.96
CA GLY A 162 0.10 7.61 0.73
C GLY A 162 0.32 6.47 1.73
N GLY A 163 0.75 5.31 1.22
CA GLY A 163 0.91 4.07 2.00
C GLY A 163 -0.13 2.97 1.75
N VAL A 164 -1.32 3.28 1.21
CA VAL A 164 -2.41 2.28 1.05
C VAL A 164 -2.11 1.14 0.07
N CYS A 165 -1.10 1.25 -0.78
CA CYS A 165 -0.61 0.14 -1.60
C CYS A 165 0.01 -0.99 -0.77
N LYS A 166 0.47 -0.71 0.46
CA LYS A 166 0.94 -1.74 1.39
C LYS A 166 -0.21 -2.64 1.84
N ILE A 167 -1.38 -2.06 2.14
CA ILE A 167 -2.61 -2.83 2.39
C ILE A 167 -2.93 -3.73 1.19
N ALA A 168 -2.80 -3.21 -0.03
CA ALA A 168 -3.10 -3.97 -1.24
C ALA A 168 -2.16 -5.16 -1.43
N SER A 169 -0.86 -4.93 -1.22
CA SER A 169 0.15 -5.97 -1.32
C SER A 169 -0.02 -7.03 -0.23
N THR A 170 -0.32 -6.63 1.01
CA THR A 170 -0.60 -7.57 2.09
C THR A 170 -1.86 -8.39 1.80
N LEU A 171 -2.96 -7.75 1.39
CA LEU A 171 -4.21 -8.43 1.00
C LEU A 171 -4.00 -9.42 -0.15
N TYR A 172 -3.23 -9.04 -1.17
CA TYR A 172 -2.90 -9.94 -2.28
C TYR A 172 -2.17 -11.19 -1.79
N ASN A 173 -1.15 -11.04 -0.95
CA ASN A 173 -0.41 -12.18 -0.41
C ASN A 173 -1.28 -13.07 0.48
N VAL A 174 -2.09 -12.49 1.38
CA VAL A 174 -3.00 -13.27 2.22
C VAL A 174 -4.06 -14.00 1.38
N ALA A 175 -4.60 -13.36 0.34
CA ALA A 175 -5.55 -13.98 -0.58
C ALA A 175 -4.93 -15.17 -1.33
N ILE A 176 -3.67 -15.05 -1.78
CA ILE A 176 -2.95 -16.16 -2.42
C ILE A 176 -2.69 -17.30 -1.43
N LEU A 177 -2.20 -16.99 -0.22
CA LEU A 177 -1.99 -17.99 0.84
C LEU A 177 -3.28 -18.71 1.23
N SER A 178 -4.41 -18.02 1.11
CA SER A 178 -5.75 -18.55 1.39
C SER A 178 -6.38 -19.31 0.21
N ASP A 179 -5.65 -19.49 -0.90
CA ASP A 179 -6.11 -20.04 -2.18
C ASP A 179 -7.39 -19.40 -2.73
N LEU A 180 -7.47 -18.07 -2.64
CA LEU A 180 -8.57 -17.31 -3.22
C LEU A 180 -8.33 -17.00 -4.70
N GLN A 181 -9.42 -16.81 -5.43
CA GLN A 181 -9.37 -16.37 -6.82
C GLN A 181 -9.12 -14.86 -6.86
N ILE A 182 -7.99 -14.46 -7.44
CA ILE A 182 -7.72 -13.05 -7.74
C ILE A 182 -8.54 -12.63 -8.97
N VAL A 183 -9.35 -11.59 -8.79
CA VAL A 183 -10.22 -11.01 -9.82
C VAL A 183 -9.53 -9.84 -10.51
N GLU A 184 -8.80 -9.03 -9.73
CA GLU A 184 -8.05 -7.89 -10.23
C GLU A 184 -6.79 -7.71 -9.39
N ARG A 185 -5.65 -7.56 -10.05
CA ARG A 185 -4.38 -7.18 -9.43
C ARG A 185 -3.53 -6.43 -10.45
N HIS A 186 -2.86 -5.38 -10.00
CA HIS A 186 -1.87 -4.62 -10.77
C HIS A 186 -0.55 -4.58 -10.01
N ASN A 187 0.57 -4.86 -10.65
CA ASN A 187 1.88 -4.56 -10.06
C ASN A 187 2.20 -3.07 -10.12
N HIS A 188 3.09 -2.63 -9.24
CA HIS A 188 3.73 -1.32 -9.33
C HIS A 188 4.58 -1.23 -10.60
N GLY A 189 4.72 -0.01 -11.14
CA GLY A 189 5.55 0.25 -12.30
C GLY A 189 7.06 0.24 -12.02
N MET A 190 7.45 0.32 -10.75
CA MET A 190 8.81 0.20 -10.22
C MET A 190 8.76 -0.79 -9.05
N PRO A 191 9.87 -1.49 -8.73
CA PRO A 191 9.87 -2.42 -7.61
C PRO A 191 9.65 -1.69 -6.28
N VAL A 192 9.16 -2.43 -5.28
CA VAL A 192 8.91 -1.92 -3.93
C VAL A 192 9.74 -2.69 -2.91
N PRO A 193 10.26 -2.03 -1.85
CA PRO A 193 11.22 -2.65 -0.94
C PRO A 193 10.59 -3.57 0.13
N TYR A 194 9.25 -3.66 0.18
CA TYR A 194 8.54 -4.32 1.27
C TYR A 194 7.90 -5.67 0.90
N VAL A 195 7.97 -6.12 -0.35
CA VAL A 195 7.61 -7.49 -0.78
C VAL A 195 8.50 -7.94 -1.96
N PRO A 196 8.66 -9.26 -2.19
CA PRO A 196 9.35 -9.78 -3.37
C PRO A 196 8.73 -9.34 -4.70
N TYR A 197 9.52 -9.40 -5.77
CA TYR A 197 9.05 -9.13 -7.13
C TYR A 197 7.92 -10.09 -7.48
N GLY A 198 6.79 -9.54 -7.94
CA GLY A 198 5.61 -10.32 -8.34
C GLY A 198 4.61 -10.55 -7.20
N GLN A 199 4.97 -10.22 -5.96
CA GLN A 199 4.12 -10.31 -4.78
C GLN A 199 3.49 -8.98 -4.36
N ASP A 200 3.72 -7.91 -5.11
CA ASP A 200 3.14 -6.60 -4.83
C ASP A 200 1.76 -6.42 -5.49
N ALA A 201 0.97 -5.51 -4.96
CA ALA A 201 -0.24 -5.00 -5.62
C ALA A 201 -0.35 -3.49 -5.40
N THR A 202 -0.80 -2.76 -6.42
CA THR A 202 -0.98 -1.31 -6.37
C THR A 202 -2.43 -0.93 -6.58
N VAL A 203 -2.86 0.14 -5.92
CA VAL A 203 -4.23 0.67 -5.99
C VAL A 203 -4.21 2.15 -6.32
N ALA A 204 -5.25 2.60 -7.00
CA ALA A 204 -5.55 4.00 -7.25
C ALA A 204 -7.07 4.11 -7.31
N TYR A 205 -7.67 4.85 -6.38
CA TYR A 205 -9.13 4.93 -6.30
C TYR A 205 -9.73 5.40 -7.62
N GLY A 206 -10.69 4.63 -8.16
CA GLY A 206 -11.31 4.88 -9.46
C GLY A 206 -10.54 4.38 -10.70
N ALA A 207 -9.34 3.81 -10.53
CA ALA A 207 -8.51 3.36 -11.66
C ALA A 207 -7.86 1.97 -11.50
N LYS A 208 -7.34 1.63 -10.32
CA LYS A 208 -6.70 0.33 -10.02
C LYS A 208 -7.16 -0.19 -8.68
N ASP A 209 -7.49 -1.47 -8.61
CA ASP A 209 -7.94 -2.13 -7.39
C ASP A 209 -7.21 -3.46 -7.14
N ILE A 210 -7.30 -3.95 -5.92
CA ILE A 210 -7.07 -5.36 -5.60
C ILE A 210 -8.41 -5.99 -5.27
N ARG A 211 -8.78 -6.99 -6.05
CA ARG A 211 -10.06 -7.69 -5.90
C ARG A 211 -9.83 -9.18 -5.90
N PHE A 212 -10.48 -9.87 -4.97
CA PHE A 212 -10.46 -11.31 -4.89
C PHE A 212 -11.85 -11.81 -4.52
N LYS A 213 -12.19 -12.99 -5.04
CA LYS A 213 -13.47 -13.63 -4.81
C LYS A 213 -13.34 -14.59 -3.65
N ASN A 214 -14.32 -14.59 -2.75
CA ASN A 214 -14.54 -15.72 -1.86
C ASN A 214 -15.13 -16.87 -2.69
N ASN A 215 -14.26 -17.71 -3.24
CA ASN A 215 -14.61 -18.94 -3.96
C ASN A 215 -14.78 -20.16 -3.03
N THR A 216 -14.92 -19.94 -1.73
CA THR A 216 -15.23 -21.00 -0.75
C THR A 216 -16.75 -21.10 -0.52
N ASP A 217 -17.16 -22.13 0.22
CA ASP A 217 -18.56 -22.37 0.61
C ASP A 217 -18.94 -21.73 1.96
N SER A 218 -18.04 -20.96 2.58
CA SER A 218 -18.26 -20.31 3.88
C SER A 218 -17.83 -18.84 3.90
N PRO A 219 -18.34 -18.01 4.83
CA PRO A 219 -17.84 -16.65 5.01
C PRO A 219 -16.33 -16.61 5.28
N ILE A 220 -15.70 -15.50 4.89
CA ILE A 220 -14.32 -15.19 5.24
C ILE A 220 -14.31 -13.91 6.05
N LEU A 221 -13.75 -13.94 7.25
CA LEU A 221 -13.48 -12.78 8.09
C LEU A 221 -12.05 -12.28 7.82
N ILE A 222 -11.91 -10.99 7.55
CA ILE A 222 -10.63 -10.29 7.50
C ILE A 222 -10.42 -9.58 8.83
N TRP A 223 -9.28 -9.84 9.46
CA TRP A 223 -8.82 -9.09 10.62
C TRP A 223 -7.47 -8.45 10.34
N SER A 224 -7.29 -7.21 10.80
CA SER A 224 -6.06 -6.46 10.51
C SER A 224 -5.76 -5.41 11.55
N VAL A 225 -4.46 -5.19 11.80
CA VAL A 225 -3.97 -4.14 12.69
C VAL A 225 -2.64 -3.60 12.19
N GLY A 226 -2.40 -2.31 12.41
CA GLY A 226 -1.07 -1.72 12.36
C GLY A 226 -0.53 -1.56 13.78
N ILE A 227 0.67 -2.08 14.05
CA ILE A 227 1.38 -1.92 15.33
C ILE A 227 2.81 -1.51 14.98
N ASP A 228 3.21 -0.36 15.51
CA ASP A 228 4.47 0.30 15.14
C ASP A 228 4.62 0.33 13.60
N ASN A 229 5.80 -0.01 13.12
CA ASN A 229 6.13 -0.11 11.70
C ASN A 229 5.72 -1.45 11.06
N THR A 230 4.68 -2.13 11.57
CA THR A 230 4.22 -3.41 11.00
C THR A 230 2.72 -3.43 10.77
N LEU A 231 2.34 -3.78 9.54
CA LEU A 231 0.98 -4.11 9.16
C LEU A 231 0.78 -5.63 9.25
N TYR A 232 -0.29 -6.06 9.92
CA TYR A 232 -0.70 -7.45 10.02
C TYR A 232 -2.10 -7.62 9.41
N ILE A 233 -2.27 -8.64 8.56
CA ILE A 233 -3.59 -9.04 8.03
C ILE A 233 -3.70 -10.56 8.08
N GLY A 234 -4.84 -11.06 8.56
CA GLY A 234 -5.19 -12.48 8.56
C GLY A 234 -6.60 -12.71 8.04
N PHE A 235 -6.78 -13.80 7.28
CA PHE A 235 -8.09 -14.26 6.82
C PHE A 235 -8.51 -15.50 7.59
N TYR A 236 -9.77 -15.54 7.99
CA TYR A 236 -10.35 -16.62 8.79
C TYR A 236 -11.60 -17.15 8.12
N GLY A 237 -11.76 -18.47 8.10
CA GLY A 237 -12.89 -19.17 7.49
C GLY A 237 -13.28 -20.41 8.28
N SER A 238 -14.10 -21.27 7.67
CA SER A 238 -14.54 -22.52 8.32
C SER A 238 -13.60 -23.71 8.11
N LYS A 239 -12.68 -23.62 7.14
CA LYS A 239 -11.76 -24.68 6.74
C LYS A 239 -10.35 -24.14 6.59
N LYS A 240 -9.36 -25.02 6.77
CA LYS A 240 -7.96 -24.69 6.57
C LYS A 240 -7.67 -24.56 5.07
N SER A 241 -6.88 -23.56 4.69
CA SER A 241 -6.40 -23.44 3.30
C SER A 241 -5.28 -24.45 3.02
N PRO A 242 -5.13 -24.88 1.75
CA PRO A 242 -4.02 -25.74 1.35
C PRO A 242 -2.68 -25.05 1.59
N LYS A 243 -1.59 -25.83 1.64
CA LYS A 243 -0.25 -25.24 1.71
C LYS A 243 0.08 -24.62 0.34
N VAL A 244 0.50 -23.35 0.35
CA VAL A 244 0.86 -22.59 -0.85
C VAL A 244 2.35 -22.25 -0.81
N GLU A 245 3.07 -22.58 -1.88
CA GLU A 245 4.47 -22.24 -2.07
C GLU A 245 4.64 -21.30 -3.25
N TRP A 246 5.30 -20.16 -3.03
CA TRP A 246 5.58 -19.17 -4.07
C TRP A 246 6.80 -19.53 -4.88
N HIS A 247 6.71 -19.28 -6.19
CA HIS A 247 7.81 -19.41 -7.11
C HIS A 247 7.89 -18.21 -8.04
N HIS A 248 9.13 -17.82 -8.35
CA HIS A 248 9.44 -16.71 -9.24
C HIS A 248 10.55 -17.11 -10.20
N GLU A 249 10.37 -16.81 -11.47
CA GLU A 249 11.40 -16.90 -12.49
C GLU A 249 11.75 -15.48 -12.96
N THR A 250 13.02 -15.09 -12.78
CA THR A 250 13.52 -13.82 -13.33
C THR A 250 13.75 -13.99 -14.82
N LEU A 251 12.99 -13.24 -15.63
CA LEU A 251 13.10 -13.29 -17.09
C LEU A 251 14.25 -12.41 -17.58
N TYR A 252 14.39 -11.22 -16.99
CA TYR A 252 15.51 -10.31 -17.22
C TYR A 252 15.62 -9.30 -16.08
N ILE A 253 16.80 -8.71 -15.93
CA ILE A 253 17.12 -7.65 -14.98
C ILE A 253 17.44 -6.38 -15.76
N THR A 254 17.05 -5.22 -15.22
CA THR A 254 17.45 -3.91 -15.73
C THR A 254 18.13 -3.17 -14.59
N GLU A 255 19.44 -2.98 -14.67
CA GLU A 255 20.21 -2.32 -13.61
C GLU A 255 19.68 -0.90 -13.31
N ALA A 256 19.62 -0.57 -12.03
CA ALA A 256 19.23 0.75 -11.59
C ALA A 256 20.31 1.80 -11.87
N PRO A 257 19.97 2.90 -12.56
CA PRO A 257 20.95 3.96 -12.81
C PRO A 257 21.28 4.70 -11.51
N LYS A 258 22.50 5.24 -11.45
CA LYS A 258 22.92 6.17 -10.39
C LYS A 258 22.75 7.61 -10.86
N ILE A 259 22.02 8.40 -10.10
CA ILE A 259 21.81 9.83 -10.33
C ILE A 259 22.61 10.59 -9.27
N TYR A 260 23.33 11.63 -9.69
CA TYR A 260 24.11 12.49 -8.79
C TYR A 260 23.56 13.92 -8.82
N ASN A 261 23.26 14.45 -7.65
CA ASN A 261 22.89 15.85 -7.44
C ASN A 261 24.03 16.59 -6.74
N THR A 262 24.24 17.85 -7.05
CA THR A 262 25.22 18.69 -6.33
C THR A 262 24.63 19.14 -5.00
N ASN A 263 25.36 18.93 -3.91
CA ASN A 263 25.03 19.47 -2.59
C ASN A 263 26.25 20.20 -1.99
N PRO A 264 26.29 21.55 -2.04
CA PRO A 264 27.39 22.34 -1.48
C PRO A 264 27.58 22.21 0.03
N GLU A 265 26.60 21.66 0.76
CA GLU A 265 26.67 21.45 2.22
C GLU A 265 27.49 20.21 2.59
N LEU A 266 27.73 19.28 1.65
CA LEU A 266 28.60 18.13 1.89
C LEU A 266 30.07 18.57 1.89
N PRO A 267 30.96 17.94 2.66
CA PRO A 267 32.40 18.18 2.54
C PRO A 267 32.90 17.92 1.11
N GLN A 268 33.81 18.76 0.62
CA GLN A 268 34.34 18.63 -0.73
C GLN A 268 34.96 17.24 -0.98
N GLY A 269 34.59 16.62 -2.10
CA GLY A 269 35.03 15.28 -2.50
C GLY A 269 34.23 14.14 -1.87
N THR A 270 33.16 14.42 -1.12
CA THR A 270 32.31 13.39 -0.52
C THR A 270 31.04 13.15 -1.30
N GLU A 271 30.52 11.92 -1.22
CA GLU A 271 29.21 11.54 -1.73
C GLU A 271 28.36 10.90 -0.63
N LYS A 272 27.05 11.12 -0.70
CA LYS A 272 26.06 10.54 0.22
C LYS A 272 24.88 10.01 -0.56
N MET A 273 24.51 8.75 -0.36
CA MET A 273 23.26 8.19 -0.90
C MET A 273 22.07 8.76 -0.12
N VAL A 274 21.11 9.32 -0.84
CA VAL A 274 19.89 9.92 -0.26
C VAL A 274 18.62 9.15 -0.63
N VAL A 275 18.64 8.39 -1.72
CA VAL A 275 17.57 7.45 -2.07
C VAL A 275 18.20 6.13 -2.50
N GLU A 276 17.86 5.06 -1.80
CA GLU A 276 18.22 3.71 -2.21
C GLU A 276 17.43 3.32 -3.47
N GLY A 277 18.15 2.88 -4.51
CA GLY A 277 17.57 2.40 -5.75
C GLY A 277 17.24 0.92 -5.70
N MET A 278 16.58 0.42 -6.74
CA MET A 278 16.28 -1.00 -6.90
C MET A 278 16.27 -1.35 -8.39
N ASP A 279 16.95 -2.43 -8.76
CA ASP A 279 16.99 -2.90 -10.15
C ASP A 279 15.57 -3.19 -10.68
N GLY A 280 15.33 -2.86 -11.94
CA GLY A 280 14.11 -3.24 -12.63
C GLY A 280 14.20 -4.65 -13.20
N GLY A 281 13.18 -5.03 -13.95
CA GLY A 281 13.18 -6.29 -14.69
C GLY A 281 11.79 -6.87 -14.85
N ALA A 282 11.73 -8.12 -15.28
CA ALA A 282 10.50 -8.87 -15.35
C ALA A 282 10.62 -10.20 -14.62
N VAL A 283 9.56 -10.57 -13.90
CA VAL A 283 9.42 -11.87 -13.26
C VAL A 283 8.13 -12.54 -13.69
N GLU A 284 8.18 -13.84 -13.94
CA GLU A 284 7.00 -14.70 -14.03
C GLU A 284 6.79 -15.39 -12.69
N SER A 285 5.56 -15.40 -12.19
CA SER A 285 5.23 -15.91 -10.85
C SER A 285 4.13 -16.97 -10.92
N TRP A 286 4.28 -18.00 -10.10
CA TRP A 286 3.27 -19.02 -9.89
C TRP A 286 3.31 -19.50 -8.44
N VAL A 287 2.27 -20.20 -8.04
CA VAL A 287 2.27 -20.94 -6.78
C VAL A 287 2.07 -22.43 -7.02
N THR A 288 2.69 -23.24 -6.19
CA THR A 288 2.36 -24.66 -6.04
C THR A 288 1.42 -24.80 -4.85
N ILE A 289 0.27 -25.42 -5.07
CA ILE A 289 -0.76 -25.65 -4.05
C ILE A 289 -0.77 -27.14 -3.72
N LEU A 290 -0.44 -27.48 -2.49
CA LEU A 290 -0.51 -28.85 -1.98
C LEU A 290 -1.86 -29.07 -1.28
N ARG A 291 -2.72 -29.87 -1.91
CA ARG A 291 -4.03 -30.28 -1.40
C ARG A 291 -3.89 -31.36 -0.32
N GLU A 292 -4.95 -31.57 0.46
CA GLU A 292 -4.94 -32.55 1.56
C GLU A 292 -4.79 -34.00 1.08
N ASP A 293 -5.24 -34.32 -0.13
CA ASP A 293 -5.09 -35.63 -0.77
C ASP A 293 -3.67 -35.88 -1.33
N GLY A 294 -2.76 -34.93 -1.14
CA GLY A 294 -1.38 -34.97 -1.63
C GLY A 294 -1.22 -34.50 -3.07
N THR A 295 -2.30 -34.12 -3.76
CA THR A 295 -2.20 -33.56 -5.11
C THR A 295 -1.53 -32.19 -5.08
N GLN A 296 -0.68 -31.95 -6.08
CA GLN A 296 -0.03 -30.66 -6.30
C GLN A 296 -0.58 -30.00 -7.54
N GLU A 297 -1.00 -28.74 -7.40
CA GLU A 297 -1.51 -27.93 -8.48
C GLU A 297 -0.60 -26.72 -8.69
N LYS A 298 -0.20 -26.47 -9.95
CA LYS A 298 0.51 -25.24 -10.33
C LYS A 298 -0.50 -24.19 -10.78
N LYS A 299 -0.60 -23.08 -10.06
CA LYS A 299 -1.44 -21.93 -10.40
C LYS A 299 -0.58 -20.77 -10.87
N GLN A 300 -0.70 -20.44 -12.16
CA GLN A 300 0.01 -19.31 -12.77
C GLN A 300 -0.57 -17.99 -12.27
N LEU A 301 0.29 -17.07 -11.83
CA LEU A 301 -0.08 -15.72 -11.40
C LEU A 301 0.31 -14.66 -12.42
N GLY A 302 1.10 -15.05 -13.42
CA GLY A 302 1.45 -14.24 -14.57
C GLY A 302 2.74 -13.45 -14.37
N LYS A 303 2.94 -12.49 -15.28
CA LYS A 303 4.17 -11.72 -15.41
C LYS A 303 4.02 -10.34 -14.80
N SER A 304 5.02 -9.90 -14.04
CA SER A 304 5.15 -8.53 -13.55
C SER A 304 6.40 -7.88 -14.12
N ILE A 305 6.29 -6.62 -14.55
CA ILE A 305 7.37 -5.86 -15.19
C ILE A 305 7.57 -4.55 -14.43
N TYR A 306 8.81 -4.25 -14.09
CA TYR A 306 9.21 -3.10 -13.32
C TYR A 306 10.30 -2.31 -14.03
N LYS A 307 10.14 -0.99 -14.08
CA LYS A 307 11.23 -0.07 -14.39
C LYS A 307 12.18 0.00 -13.20
N PRO A 308 13.50 0.14 -13.41
CA PRO A 308 14.42 0.35 -12.31
C PRO A 308 14.09 1.63 -11.54
N MET A 309 14.26 1.58 -10.23
CA MET A 309 14.26 2.74 -9.36
C MET A 309 15.70 3.24 -9.21
N PRO A 310 16.02 4.48 -9.58
CA PRO A 310 17.39 4.99 -9.55
C PRO A 310 17.94 5.08 -8.13
N TYR A 311 19.23 4.83 -7.97
CA TYR A 311 19.97 5.28 -6.78
C TYR A 311 20.22 6.78 -6.89
N VAL A 312 19.93 7.54 -5.85
CA VAL A 312 20.19 8.99 -5.83
C VAL A 312 21.29 9.29 -4.83
N TYR A 313 22.34 9.94 -5.30
CA TYR A 313 23.48 10.40 -4.52
C TYR A 313 23.55 11.93 -4.56
N GLU A 314 23.98 12.52 -3.47
CA GLU A 314 24.42 13.91 -3.39
C GLU A 314 25.95 13.95 -3.31
N LYS A 315 26.59 14.92 -3.98
CA LYS A 315 28.05 15.12 -3.93
C LYS A 315 28.44 16.60 -3.91
N ASN A 316 29.57 16.91 -3.30
CA ASN A 316 30.24 18.23 -3.41
C ASN A 316 31.59 18.11 -4.11
#